data_AF-A0A8J7GQ65-F1
#
_entry.id   AF-A0A8J7GQ65-F1
#
_cell.length_a   1.000
_cell.length_b   1.000
_cell.length_c   1.000
_cell.angle_alpha   90.00
_cell.angle_beta   90.00
_cell.angle_gamma   90.00
#
_symmetry.space_group_name_H-M   'P 1'
#
loop_
_entity.id
_entity.type
_entity.pdbx_description
1 polymer ?
#
loop_
_entity_poly.entity_id
_entity_poly.type
_entity_poly.pdbx_seq_one_letter_code
_entity_poly.pdbx_strand_id
1 'polypeptide(L)'
;MNTRLAEPAAEVVSTAGMGDFRDPPGAGVLAVTTARRAVLGHRWLGTVGPARSAWWTRGEFADLTKDGLQLAKHPDAEAVVLIGPGTASVRVRLAVAFARHLAERPRLGPRYVPITSPSPVPVPGGAVCVAHLVTVGHGRPAVDTALWEITTPAREYLRQGVAGPDPAVRAWVDTHAHQLAGLRNAARTSRLPRTPAGRALAALLDGQPLTVPFACVHSALLADVLRSAEPRTP
;
A
#
# COMPACT_ATOMS: atom_id res chain seq x y z
N MET A 1 4.67 -30.00 -16.70
CA MET A 1 4.75 -29.70 -15.25
C MET A 1 4.23 -28.29 -15.05
N ASN A 2 3.00 -28.14 -14.55
CA ASN A 2 2.44 -26.83 -14.21
C ASN A 2 2.95 -26.44 -12.82
N THR A 3 3.97 -25.58 -12.78
CA THR A 3 4.38 -24.89 -11.55
C THR A 3 3.22 -23.98 -11.16
N ARG A 4 2.36 -24.42 -10.23
CA ARG A 4 1.42 -23.50 -9.56
C ARG A 4 2.27 -22.47 -8.82
N LEU A 5 2.45 -21.30 -9.45
CA LEU A 5 2.91 -20.11 -8.75
C LEU A 5 1.96 -19.94 -7.56
N ALA A 6 2.49 -20.00 -6.34
CA ALA A 6 1.69 -19.82 -5.13
C ALA A 6 0.84 -18.56 -5.29
N GLU A 7 -0.48 -18.74 -5.22
CA GLU A 7 -1.43 -17.63 -5.36
C GLU A 7 -1.07 -16.55 -4.33
N PRO A 8 -1.02 -15.26 -4.73
CA PRO A 8 -0.71 -14.20 -3.80
C PRO A 8 -1.83 -14.10 -2.77
N ALA A 9 -1.56 -14.61 -1.57
CA ALA A 9 -2.43 -14.43 -0.42
C ALA A 9 -2.74 -12.94 -0.22
N ALA A 10 -3.98 -12.64 0.17
CA ALA A 10 -4.40 -11.32 0.59
C ALA A 10 -3.36 -10.67 1.52
N GLU A 11 -2.94 -9.45 1.22
CA GLU A 11 -2.07 -8.69 2.12
C GLU A 11 -2.86 -8.27 3.36
N VAL A 12 -2.75 -9.06 4.42
CA VAL A 12 -3.34 -8.75 5.72
C VAL A 12 -2.30 -8.00 6.55
N VAL A 13 -2.62 -6.76 6.94
CA VAL A 13 -1.76 -5.90 7.74
C VAL A 13 -2.39 -5.74 9.12
N SER A 14 -1.62 -6.01 10.17
CA SER A 14 -2.06 -5.74 11.55
C SER A 14 -1.38 -4.50 12.10
N THR A 15 -2.15 -3.65 12.78
CA THR A 15 -1.64 -2.55 13.59
C THR A 15 -1.38 -2.97 15.05
N ALA A 16 -1.62 -4.24 15.39
CA ALA A 16 -1.31 -4.77 16.71
C ALA A 16 0.20 -4.65 17.01
N GLY A 17 0.54 -4.26 18.23
CA GLY A 17 1.94 -4.05 18.62
C GLY A 17 2.62 -2.86 17.92
N MET A 18 1.84 -1.98 17.30
CA MET A 18 2.32 -0.66 16.90
C MET A 18 2.56 0.14 18.19
N GLY A 19 3.84 0.47 18.44
CA GLY A 19 4.24 1.16 19.66
C GLY A 19 3.61 2.55 19.83
N ASP A 20 3.93 3.17 20.95
CA ASP A 20 3.46 4.52 21.25
C ASP A 20 4.32 5.55 20.51
N PHE A 21 3.82 6.05 19.38
CA PHE A 21 4.37 7.20 18.69
C PHE A 21 3.28 8.24 18.41
N ARG A 22 3.67 9.51 18.54
CA ARG A 22 2.84 10.69 18.32
C ARG A 22 2.56 10.89 16.85
N ASP A 23 1.43 11.53 16.57
CA ASP A 23 1.05 11.84 15.21
C ASP A 23 1.99 12.90 14.60
N PRO A 24 2.40 12.73 13.32
CA PRO A 24 3.15 13.75 12.60
C PRO A 24 2.34 15.05 12.47
N PRO A 25 2.93 16.23 12.68
CA PRO A 25 2.19 17.50 12.70
C PRO A 25 1.85 18.04 11.30
N GLY A 26 2.06 17.28 10.23
CA GLY A 26 1.80 17.70 8.86
C GLY A 26 2.47 16.82 7.82
N ALA A 27 2.57 17.34 6.59
CA ALA A 27 3.25 16.67 5.50
C ALA A 27 4.75 16.46 5.80
N GLY A 28 5.28 15.32 5.39
CA GLY A 28 6.68 15.01 5.60
C GLY A 28 7.02 13.53 5.42
N VAL A 29 8.25 13.19 5.81
CA VAL A 29 8.78 11.83 5.70
C VAL A 29 9.02 11.29 7.09
N LEU A 30 8.48 10.09 7.34
CA LEU A 30 8.69 9.33 8.57
C LEU A 30 9.61 8.15 8.27
N ALA A 31 10.72 8.04 9.00
CA ALA A 31 11.57 6.85 9.03
C ALA A 31 11.26 6.00 10.26
N VAL A 32 11.21 4.69 10.05
CA VAL A 32 11.28 3.69 11.11
C VAL A 32 12.72 3.18 11.15
N THR A 33 13.35 3.29 12.30
CA THR A 33 14.77 2.92 12.48
C THR A 33 14.98 2.08 13.73
N THR A 34 16.06 1.29 13.77
CA THR A 34 16.54 0.64 15.01
C THR A 34 17.39 1.58 15.86
N ALA A 35 17.91 2.64 15.27
CA ALA A 35 18.70 3.64 15.96
C ALA A 35 17.84 4.44 16.98
N ARG A 36 18.30 4.47 18.23
CA ARG A 36 17.77 5.35 19.28
C ARG A 36 18.35 6.76 19.25
N ARG A 37 19.35 7.00 18.39
CA ARG A 37 20.00 8.32 18.24
C ARG A 37 19.27 9.12 17.17
N ALA A 38 19.29 10.43 17.33
CA ALA A 38 18.69 11.36 16.38
C ALA A 38 19.25 11.13 14.98
N VAL A 39 18.35 10.89 14.02
CA VAL A 39 18.66 11.11 12.60
C VAL A 39 18.67 12.63 12.43
N LEU A 40 19.80 13.21 12.02
CA LEU A 40 20.02 14.67 12.04
C LEU A 40 18.90 15.42 11.30
N GLY A 41 18.25 16.37 11.98
CA GLY A 41 17.13 17.17 11.44
C GLY A 41 15.75 16.52 11.58
N HIS A 42 15.65 15.31 12.11
CA HIS A 42 14.38 14.60 12.33
C HIS A 42 13.89 14.74 13.77
N ARG A 43 12.59 14.99 13.93
CA ARG A 43 11.88 14.98 15.21
C ARG A 43 11.54 13.55 15.62
N TRP A 44 11.93 13.15 16.82
CA TRP A 44 11.47 11.88 17.40
C TRP A 44 9.97 11.92 17.68
N LEU A 45 9.23 10.93 17.19
CA LEU A 45 7.80 10.80 17.42
C LEU A 45 7.47 9.72 18.46
N GLY A 46 8.34 8.75 18.70
CA GLY A 46 8.11 7.67 19.65
C GLY A 46 8.63 6.33 19.16
N THR A 47 7.99 5.26 19.62
CA THR A 47 8.39 3.87 19.31
C THR A 47 7.41 3.21 18.36
N VAL A 48 7.91 2.35 17.47
CA VAL A 48 7.11 1.56 16.51
C VAL A 48 7.32 0.07 16.79
N GLY A 49 7.00 -0.34 18.01
CA GLY A 49 7.22 -1.69 18.51
C GLY A 49 8.58 -1.87 19.17
N PRO A 50 8.98 -3.13 19.48
CA PRO A 50 10.21 -3.41 20.20
C PRO A 50 11.44 -2.95 19.41
N ALA A 51 12.29 -2.16 20.06
CA ALA A 51 13.57 -1.66 19.53
C ALA A 51 13.51 -0.76 18.28
N ARG A 52 12.33 -0.27 17.88
CA ARG A 52 12.16 0.61 16.71
C ARG A 52 11.66 1.99 17.10
N SER A 53 12.20 3.02 16.46
CA SER A 53 11.82 4.42 16.67
C SER A 53 11.23 5.04 15.40
N ALA A 54 10.25 5.92 15.57
CA ALA A 54 9.72 6.77 14.51
C ALA A 54 10.39 8.14 14.56
N TRP A 55 10.98 8.55 13.43
CA TRP A 55 11.62 9.84 13.24
C TRP A 55 10.95 10.56 12.07
N TRP A 56 10.53 11.81 12.26
CA TRP A 56 9.80 12.57 11.25
C TRP A 56 10.52 13.86 10.87
N THR A 57 10.52 14.16 9.58
CA THR A 57 10.97 15.46 9.04
C THR A 57 9.87 16.06 8.20
N ARG A 58 9.65 17.37 8.41
CA ARG A 58 8.75 18.15 7.58
C ARG A 58 9.27 18.17 6.14
N GLY A 59 8.38 18.01 5.18
CA GLY A 59 8.71 18.11 3.76
C GLY A 59 7.57 18.71 2.97
N GLU A 60 7.90 19.26 1.81
CA GLU A 60 6.92 19.74 0.84
C GLU A 60 6.40 18.57 0.01
N PHE A 61 5.11 18.59 -0.35
CA PHE A 61 4.45 17.46 -1.02
C PHE A 61 5.15 17.03 -2.32
N ALA A 62 5.68 18.00 -3.07
CA ALA A 62 6.41 17.77 -4.31
C ALA A 62 7.75 17.05 -4.12
N ASP A 63 8.38 17.20 -2.94
CA ASP A 63 9.70 16.68 -2.63
C ASP A 63 9.67 15.40 -1.78
N LEU A 64 8.51 15.01 -1.23
CA LEU A 64 8.39 13.86 -0.33
C LEU A 64 9.05 12.59 -0.87
N THR A 65 8.85 12.28 -2.14
CA THR A 65 9.42 11.06 -2.74
C THR A 65 10.94 11.14 -2.83
N LYS A 66 11.50 12.30 -3.18
CA LYS A 66 12.94 12.52 -3.24
C LYS A 66 13.55 12.39 -1.85
N ASP A 67 12.95 13.03 -0.85
CA ASP A 67 13.39 12.97 0.54
C ASP A 67 13.31 11.55 1.10
N GLY A 68 12.22 10.84 0.80
CA GLY A 68 12.03 9.45 1.20
C GLY A 68 13.04 8.49 0.56
N LEU A 69 13.32 8.66 -0.74
CA LEU A 69 14.35 7.89 -1.44
C LEU A 69 15.74 8.13 -0.85
N GLN A 70 16.04 9.37 -0.44
CA GLN A 70 17.31 9.67 0.21
C GLN A 70 17.39 9.06 1.61
N LEU A 71 16.31 9.15 2.39
CA LEU A 71 16.23 8.57 3.73
C LEU A 71 16.32 7.05 3.72
N ALA A 72 15.75 6.39 2.70
CA ALA A 72 15.83 4.95 2.52
C ALA A 72 17.25 4.41 2.27
N LYS A 73 18.22 5.29 1.92
CA LYS A 73 19.64 4.91 1.79
C LYS A 73 20.37 4.88 3.14
N HIS A 74 19.79 5.50 4.18
CA HIS A 74 20.40 5.56 5.50
C HIS A 74 20.57 4.14 6.07
N PRO A 75 21.73 3.79 6.65
CA PRO A 75 22.02 2.43 7.11
C PRO A 75 21.04 1.92 8.17
N ASP A 76 20.53 2.81 9.02
CA ASP A 76 19.60 2.46 10.10
C ASP A 76 18.11 2.53 9.68
N ALA A 77 17.80 2.90 8.45
CA ALA A 77 16.42 2.95 7.97
C ALA A 77 15.92 1.52 7.68
N GLU A 78 14.83 1.12 8.34
CA GLU A 78 14.15 -0.15 8.07
C GLU A 78 12.91 0.03 7.21
N ALA A 79 12.24 1.19 7.32
CA ALA A 79 11.10 1.55 6.50
C ALA A 79 10.94 3.07 6.42
N VAL A 80 10.32 3.55 5.35
CA VAL A 80 10.01 4.96 5.13
C VAL A 80 8.53 5.12 4.77
N VAL A 81 7.89 6.13 5.34
CA VAL A 81 6.50 6.49 5.06
C VAL A 81 6.42 7.95 4.61
N LEU A 82 5.82 8.17 3.45
CA LEU A 82 5.57 9.49 2.88
C LEU A 82 4.19 9.95 3.25
N ILE A 83 4.09 11.12 3.89
CA ILE A 83 2.87 11.63 4.48
C ILE A 83 2.48 12.91 3.78
N GLY A 84 1.37 12.88 3.05
CA GLY A 84 0.79 14.06 2.40
C GLY A 84 0.04 14.97 3.37
N PRO A 85 -0.31 16.20 2.94
CA PRO A 85 -1.09 17.13 3.74
C PRO A 85 -2.48 16.55 4.09
N GLY A 86 -2.95 16.80 5.31
CA GLY A 86 -4.28 16.36 5.76
C GLY A 86 -4.44 14.85 5.98
N THR A 87 -3.36 14.07 5.90
CA THR A 87 -3.43 12.62 6.09
C THR A 87 -3.84 12.27 7.53
N ALA A 88 -4.93 11.52 7.69
CA ALA A 88 -5.41 11.09 9.00
C ALA A 88 -4.39 10.18 9.73
N SER A 89 -4.29 10.30 11.06
CA SER A 89 -3.36 9.50 11.89
C SER A 89 -3.49 7.99 11.65
N VAL A 90 -4.73 7.48 11.57
CA VAL A 90 -4.99 6.06 11.31
C VAL A 90 -4.36 5.61 9.98
N ARG A 91 -4.38 6.46 8.94
CA ARG A 91 -3.80 6.17 7.62
C ARG A 91 -2.27 6.13 7.68
N VAL A 92 -1.65 7.05 8.44
CA VAL A 92 -0.20 7.05 8.68
C VAL A 92 0.22 5.75 9.37
N ARG A 93 -0.48 5.39 10.44
CA ARG A 93 -0.25 4.16 11.21
C ARG A 93 -0.36 2.91 10.35
N LEU A 94 -1.35 2.86 9.45
CA LEU A 94 -1.50 1.77 8.50
C LEU A 94 -0.34 1.69 7.50
N ALA A 95 0.12 2.81 6.96
CA ALA A 95 1.28 2.82 6.07
C ALA A 95 2.55 2.38 6.81
N VAL A 96 2.74 2.77 8.07
CA VAL A 96 3.86 2.27 8.91
C VAL A 96 3.79 0.76 9.10
N ALA A 97 2.62 0.22 9.46
CA ALA A 97 2.44 -1.21 9.63
C ALA A 97 2.66 -1.98 8.31
N PHE A 98 2.17 -1.44 7.20
CA PHE A 98 2.35 -2.02 5.87
C PHE A 98 3.82 -1.99 5.42
N ALA A 99 4.54 -0.88 5.65
CA ALA A 99 5.95 -0.80 5.33
C ALA A 99 6.76 -1.85 6.12
N ARG A 100 6.46 -2.05 7.40
CA ARG A 100 7.09 -3.11 8.20
C ARG A 100 6.79 -4.51 7.64
N HIS A 101 5.54 -4.77 7.27
CA HIS A 101 5.14 -6.02 6.63
C HIS A 101 5.90 -6.27 5.31
N LEU A 102 6.15 -5.23 4.51
CA LEU A 102 6.98 -5.34 3.31
C LEU A 102 8.45 -5.61 3.63
N ALA A 103 8.99 -4.99 4.69
CA ALA A 103 10.39 -5.16 5.09
C ALA A 103 10.71 -6.59 5.54
N GLU A 104 9.72 -7.30 6.10
CA GLU A 104 9.85 -8.69 6.53
C GLU A 104 9.84 -9.70 5.37
N ARG A 105 9.59 -9.26 4.12
CA ARG A 105 9.55 -10.15 2.95
C ARG A 105 10.96 -10.33 2.36
N PRO A 106 11.53 -11.55 2.39
CA PRO A 106 12.92 -11.80 1.99
C PRO A 106 13.20 -11.69 0.47
N ARG A 107 12.18 -11.47 -0.37
CA ARG A 107 12.28 -11.61 -1.83
C ARG A 107 12.96 -10.43 -2.55
N LEU A 108 13.30 -9.35 -1.85
CA LEU A 108 13.78 -8.10 -2.46
C LEU A 108 15.26 -7.79 -2.17
N GLY A 109 15.97 -8.74 -1.55
CA GLY A 109 17.40 -8.66 -1.25
C GLY A 109 17.73 -8.10 0.14
N PRO A 110 19.00 -8.24 0.59
CA PRO A 110 19.42 -8.03 1.98
C PRO A 110 19.41 -6.57 2.48
N ARG A 111 18.96 -5.60 1.66
CA ARG A 111 18.93 -4.18 2.04
C ARG A 111 17.73 -3.44 1.43
N TYR A 112 16.58 -4.10 1.32
CA TYR A 112 15.36 -3.45 0.85
C TYR A 112 14.71 -2.65 1.99
N VAL A 113 14.64 -1.33 1.80
CA VAL A 113 13.89 -0.42 2.68
C VAL A 113 12.61 -0.02 1.95
N PRO A 114 11.43 -0.54 2.34
CA PRO A 114 10.16 -0.17 1.73
C PRO A 114 9.86 1.30 1.97
N ILE A 115 9.44 1.97 0.91
CA ILE A 115 8.92 3.34 0.95
C ILE A 115 7.43 3.23 0.65
N THR A 116 6.59 3.64 1.57
CA THR A 116 5.13 3.55 1.42
C THR A 116 4.46 4.90 1.60
N SER A 117 3.24 5.04 1.13
CA SER A 117 2.42 6.22 1.37
C SER A 117 0.95 5.84 1.59
N PRO A 118 0.23 6.55 2.46
CA PRO A 118 -1.22 6.40 2.58
C PRO A 118 -2.01 6.99 1.42
N SER A 119 -1.38 7.68 0.48
CA SER A 119 -2.02 8.27 -0.70
C SER A 119 -1.06 8.16 -1.88
N PRO A 120 -1.53 8.26 -3.13
CA PRO A 120 -0.62 8.41 -4.24
C PRO A 120 0.21 9.69 -4.06
N VAL A 121 1.50 9.60 -4.37
CA VAL A 121 2.45 10.73 -4.33
C VAL A 121 3.09 10.91 -5.71
N PRO A 122 3.50 12.14 -6.08
CA PRO A 122 4.33 12.36 -7.26
C PRO A 122 5.64 11.58 -7.15
N VAL A 123 6.02 10.89 -8.22
CA VAL A 123 7.28 10.13 -8.28
C VAL A 123 8.22 10.74 -9.32
N PRO A 124 9.53 10.88 -9.02
CA PRO A 124 10.51 11.31 -10.00
C PRO A 124 10.76 10.23 -11.05
N GLY A 125 11.41 10.59 -12.16
CA GLY A 125 11.82 9.64 -13.20
C GLY A 125 12.64 8.48 -12.62
N GLY A 126 12.32 7.26 -13.05
CA GLY A 126 12.98 6.03 -12.59
C GLY A 126 12.37 5.39 -11.34
N ALA A 127 11.39 6.04 -10.69
CA ALA A 127 10.56 5.45 -9.65
C ALA A 127 9.12 5.23 -10.15
N VAL A 128 8.41 4.32 -9.50
CA VAL A 128 6.98 4.04 -9.74
C VAL A 128 6.24 4.00 -8.42
N CYS A 129 4.99 4.45 -8.44
CA CYS A 129 4.08 4.41 -7.30
C CYS A 129 3.05 3.31 -7.57
N VAL A 130 3.03 2.29 -6.72
CA VAL A 130 2.24 1.07 -6.91
C VAL A 130 1.16 0.99 -5.86
N ALA A 131 -0.10 0.85 -6.26
CA ALA A 131 -1.16 0.59 -5.29
C ALA A 131 -1.13 -0.85 -4.79
N HIS A 132 -1.47 -1.02 -3.51
CA HIS A 132 -1.64 -2.28 -2.83
C HIS A 132 -3.02 -2.33 -2.19
N LEU A 133 -3.73 -3.44 -2.37
CA LEU A 133 -5.02 -3.69 -1.73
C LEU A 133 -4.78 -4.49 -0.45
N VAL A 134 -4.87 -3.80 0.68
CA VAL A 134 -4.58 -4.36 1.99
C VAL A 134 -5.86 -4.55 2.80
N THR A 135 -5.92 -5.65 3.54
CA THR A 135 -6.94 -5.86 4.57
C THR A 135 -6.33 -5.55 5.92
N VAL A 136 -6.89 -4.56 6.61
CA VAL A 136 -6.49 -4.19 7.96
C VAL A 136 -7.29 -5.02 8.95
N GLY A 137 -6.59 -5.74 9.83
CA GLY A 137 -7.23 -6.58 10.85
C GLY A 137 -6.55 -6.53 12.20
N HIS A 138 -7.30 -6.13 13.22
CA HIS A 138 -7.11 -6.56 14.60
C HIS A 138 -8.44 -6.42 15.38
N GLY A 139 -9.15 -7.53 15.60
CA GLY A 139 -10.56 -7.51 16.01
C GLY A 139 -11.51 -7.24 14.83
N ARG A 140 -12.76 -7.69 14.93
CA ARG A 140 -13.79 -7.48 13.89
C ARG A 140 -14.41 -6.08 14.04
N PRO A 141 -14.78 -5.40 12.92
CA PRO A 141 -14.68 -5.83 11.53
C PRO A 141 -13.36 -5.43 10.84
N ALA A 142 -12.82 -6.31 10.00
CA ALA A 142 -11.68 -6.01 9.13
C ALA A 142 -12.05 -4.95 8.08
N VAL A 143 -11.11 -4.07 7.75
CA VAL A 143 -11.31 -2.96 6.81
C VAL A 143 -10.37 -3.14 5.62
N ASP A 144 -10.90 -3.16 4.40
CA ASP A 144 -10.10 -3.18 3.19
C ASP A 144 -9.75 -1.74 2.76
N THR A 145 -8.50 -1.50 2.38
CA THR A 145 -8.07 -0.19 1.93
C THR A 145 -6.93 -0.28 0.91
N ALA A 146 -6.60 0.85 0.29
CA ALA A 146 -5.44 0.98 -0.59
C ALA A 146 -4.31 1.71 0.13
N LEU A 147 -3.07 1.26 -0.11
CA LEU A 147 -1.83 1.95 0.26
C LEU A 147 -0.91 1.94 -0.96
N TRP A 148 0.09 2.81 -0.97
CA TRP A 148 1.02 2.92 -2.09
C TRP A 148 2.43 2.53 -1.66
N GLU A 149 3.15 1.83 -2.53
CA GLU A 149 4.58 1.56 -2.41
C GLU A 149 5.32 2.34 -3.50
N ILE A 150 6.39 3.03 -3.12
CA ILE A 150 7.30 3.67 -4.06
C ILE A 150 8.45 2.68 -4.29
N THR A 151 8.61 2.26 -5.53
CA THR A 151 9.62 1.27 -5.93
C THR A 151 10.25 1.62 -7.28
N THR A 152 11.10 0.75 -7.82
CA THR A 152 11.66 0.90 -9.16
C THR A 152 10.93 -0.01 -10.14
N PRO A 153 10.85 0.37 -11.44
CA PRO A 153 10.30 -0.51 -12.48
C PRO A 153 10.94 -1.90 -12.43
N ALA A 154 12.28 -1.99 -12.33
CA ALA A 154 13.01 -3.25 -12.27
C ALA A 154 12.56 -4.16 -11.11
N ARG A 155 12.31 -3.60 -9.93
CA ARG A 155 11.80 -4.37 -8.78
C ARG A 155 10.37 -4.83 -8.99
N GLU A 156 9.54 -3.98 -9.58
CA GLU A 156 8.16 -4.35 -9.89
C GLU A 156 8.12 -5.47 -10.94
N TYR A 157 8.96 -5.41 -11.98
CA TYR A 157 9.14 -6.51 -12.93
C TYR A 157 9.58 -7.80 -12.23
N LEU A 158 10.59 -7.75 -11.35
CA LEU A 158 11.01 -8.94 -10.59
C LEU A 158 9.89 -9.52 -9.72
N ARG A 159 9.02 -8.67 -9.17
CA ARG A 159 7.88 -9.09 -8.35
C ARG A 159 6.76 -9.74 -9.16
N GLN A 160 6.53 -9.25 -10.38
CA GLN A 160 5.44 -9.70 -11.26
C GLN A 160 5.83 -10.83 -12.22
N GLY A 161 7.13 -11.01 -12.48
CA GLY A 161 7.64 -11.94 -13.49
C GLY A 161 7.92 -11.26 -14.84
N VAL A 162 8.09 -12.07 -15.89
CA VAL A 162 8.68 -11.65 -17.18
C VAL A 162 7.81 -10.66 -17.97
N ALA A 163 6.50 -10.65 -17.74
CA ALA A 163 5.58 -9.68 -18.36
C ALA A 163 4.71 -9.04 -17.27
N GLY A 164 4.99 -7.79 -16.94
CA GLY A 164 4.07 -6.97 -16.14
C GLY A 164 2.78 -6.67 -16.92
N PRO A 165 1.73 -6.16 -16.26
CA PRO A 165 0.50 -5.78 -16.93
C PRO A 165 0.76 -4.62 -17.90
N ASP A 166 -0.13 -4.48 -18.88
CA ASP A 166 -0.16 -3.31 -19.76
C ASP A 166 -0.12 -2.01 -18.92
N PRO A 167 0.74 -1.02 -19.25
CA PRO A 167 0.87 0.22 -18.49
C PRO A 167 -0.44 1.00 -18.32
N ALA A 168 -1.33 0.99 -19.31
CA ALA A 168 -2.63 1.66 -19.24
C ALA A 168 -3.57 0.93 -18.26
N VAL A 169 -3.56 -0.41 -18.28
CA VAL A 169 -4.30 -1.22 -17.30
C VAL A 169 -3.77 -0.96 -15.89
N ARG A 170 -2.45 -0.87 -15.74
CA ARG A 170 -1.83 -0.56 -14.45
C ARG A 170 -2.22 0.82 -13.94
N ALA A 171 -2.11 1.84 -14.79
CA ALA A 171 -2.52 3.20 -14.44
C ALA A 171 -4.00 3.27 -14.04
N TRP A 172 -4.87 2.50 -14.71
CA TRP A 172 -6.27 2.37 -14.32
C TRP A 172 -6.44 1.76 -12.92
N VAL A 173 -5.75 0.65 -12.63
CA VAL A 173 -5.80 0.01 -11.30
C VAL A 173 -5.31 0.97 -10.20
N ASP A 174 -4.19 1.65 -10.42
CA ASP A 174 -3.63 2.59 -9.44
C ASP A 174 -4.58 3.77 -9.18
N THR A 175 -5.25 4.27 -10.23
CA THR A 175 -6.28 5.33 -10.14
C THR A 175 -7.51 4.88 -9.35
N HIS A 176 -7.98 3.65 -9.55
CA HIS A 176 -9.20 3.13 -8.93
C HIS A 176 -8.95 2.33 -7.65
N ALA A 177 -7.72 2.33 -7.12
CA ALA A 177 -7.31 1.45 -6.01
C ALA A 177 -8.22 1.54 -4.78
N HIS A 178 -8.68 2.74 -4.42
CA HIS A 178 -9.61 2.93 -3.30
C HIS A 178 -10.98 2.28 -3.56
N GLN A 179 -11.53 2.43 -4.78
CA GLN A 179 -12.79 1.80 -5.16
C GLN A 179 -12.65 0.29 -5.25
N LEU A 180 -11.51 -0.21 -5.74
CA LEU A 180 -11.17 -1.64 -5.76
C LEU A 180 -11.07 -2.21 -4.34
N ALA A 181 -10.52 -1.48 -3.37
CA ALA A 181 -10.55 -1.87 -1.96
C ALA A 181 -11.99 -1.92 -1.41
N GLY A 182 -12.85 -0.99 -1.82
CA GLY A 182 -14.29 -1.02 -1.54
C GLY A 182 -14.98 -2.27 -2.11
N LEU A 183 -14.69 -2.61 -3.37
CA LEU A 183 -15.20 -3.84 -4.01
C LEU A 183 -14.70 -5.10 -3.31
N ARG A 184 -13.44 -5.13 -2.87
CA ARG A 184 -12.90 -6.23 -2.08
C ARG A 184 -13.69 -6.43 -0.79
N ASN A 185 -13.97 -5.35 -0.05
CA ASN A 185 -14.83 -5.42 1.14
C ASN A 185 -16.24 -5.89 0.81
N ALA A 186 -16.83 -5.39 -0.29
CA ALA A 186 -18.14 -5.81 -0.75
C ALA A 186 -18.18 -7.30 -1.11
N ALA A 187 -17.17 -7.82 -1.81
CA ALA A 187 -17.03 -9.24 -2.11
C ALA A 187 -16.96 -10.08 -0.83
N ARG A 188 -16.05 -9.72 0.08
CA ARG A 188 -15.85 -10.42 1.37
C ARG A 188 -17.10 -10.44 2.25
N THR A 189 -17.94 -9.40 2.16
CA THR A 189 -19.17 -9.29 2.96
C THR A 189 -20.43 -9.69 2.21
N SER A 190 -20.32 -10.29 1.01
CA SER A 190 -21.44 -10.68 0.15
C SER A 190 -22.39 -9.53 -0.21
N ARG A 191 -21.82 -8.32 -0.41
CA ARG A 191 -22.50 -7.07 -0.75
C ARG A 191 -22.13 -6.52 -2.13
N LEU A 192 -21.63 -7.35 -3.03
CA LEU A 192 -21.39 -6.93 -4.42
C LEU A 192 -22.70 -6.45 -5.08
N PRO A 193 -22.63 -5.49 -6.04
CA PRO A 193 -23.80 -5.03 -6.77
C PRO A 193 -24.56 -6.19 -7.43
N ARG A 194 -25.90 -6.16 -7.36
CA ARG A 194 -26.77 -7.21 -7.95
C ARG A 194 -26.94 -7.09 -9.47
N THR A 195 -25.87 -6.73 -10.17
CA THR A 195 -25.82 -6.62 -11.65
C THR A 195 -25.22 -7.88 -12.28
N PRO A 196 -25.36 -8.09 -13.60
CA PRO A 196 -24.68 -9.20 -14.29
C PRO A 196 -23.16 -9.19 -14.05
N ALA A 197 -22.51 -8.02 -14.14
CA ALA A 197 -21.09 -7.85 -13.86
C ALA A 197 -20.75 -8.18 -12.40
N GLY A 198 -21.55 -7.75 -11.43
CA GLY A 198 -21.34 -8.06 -10.02
C GLY A 198 -21.47 -9.56 -9.71
N ARG A 199 -22.41 -10.26 -10.36
CA ARG A 199 -22.53 -11.72 -10.26
C ARG A 199 -21.35 -12.44 -10.91
N ALA A 200 -20.91 -11.98 -12.08
CA ALA A 200 -19.72 -12.53 -12.75
C ALA A 200 -18.46 -12.36 -11.89
N LEU A 201 -18.29 -11.18 -11.26
CA LEU A 201 -17.19 -10.94 -10.32
C LEU A 201 -17.28 -11.86 -9.10
N ALA A 202 -18.46 -12.04 -8.50
CA ALA A 202 -18.65 -12.94 -7.38
C ALA A 202 -18.26 -14.38 -7.73
N ALA A 203 -18.66 -14.85 -8.91
CA ALA A 203 -18.34 -16.18 -9.41
C ALA A 203 -16.84 -16.36 -9.72
N LEU A 204 -16.17 -15.33 -10.24
CA LEU A 204 -14.72 -15.38 -10.50
C LEU A 204 -13.90 -15.34 -9.21
N LEU A 205 -14.35 -14.60 -8.20
CA LEU A 205 -13.66 -14.56 -6.93
C LEU A 205 -13.82 -15.89 -6.19
N ASP A 206 -15.01 -16.51 -6.17
CA ASP A 206 -15.25 -17.82 -5.52
C ASP A 206 -14.56 -17.97 -4.14
N GLY A 207 -14.73 -16.94 -3.29
CA GLY A 207 -14.11 -16.87 -1.96
C GLY A 207 -12.66 -16.38 -1.92
N GLN A 208 -12.00 -16.24 -3.07
CA GLN A 208 -10.67 -15.62 -3.19
C GLN A 208 -10.74 -14.10 -2.97
N PRO A 209 -9.67 -13.50 -2.42
CA PRO A 209 -9.58 -12.06 -2.27
C PRO A 209 -9.34 -11.36 -3.61
N LEU A 210 -9.95 -10.19 -3.79
CA LEU A 210 -9.61 -9.28 -4.89
C LEU A 210 -8.20 -8.70 -4.65
N THR A 211 -7.26 -9.07 -5.51
CA THR A 211 -5.86 -8.63 -5.47
C THR A 211 -5.53 -7.71 -6.65
N VAL A 212 -4.38 -7.02 -6.60
CA VAL A 212 -3.91 -6.17 -7.71
C VAL A 212 -3.65 -6.99 -8.98
N PRO A 213 -2.97 -8.16 -8.94
CA PRO A 213 -2.83 -9.02 -10.11
C PRO A 213 -4.19 -9.43 -10.71
N PHE A 214 -5.15 -9.81 -9.87
CA PHE A 214 -6.52 -10.11 -10.33
C PHE A 214 -7.15 -8.89 -11.01
N ALA A 215 -6.98 -7.70 -10.43
CA ALA A 215 -7.53 -6.48 -10.99
C ALA A 215 -6.93 -6.10 -12.35
N CYS A 216 -5.65 -6.38 -12.57
CA CYS A 216 -5.02 -6.20 -13.87
C CYS A 216 -5.60 -7.16 -14.93
N VAL A 217 -5.78 -8.44 -14.58
CA VAL A 217 -6.31 -9.44 -15.52
C VAL A 217 -7.79 -9.20 -15.86
N HIS A 218 -8.59 -8.75 -14.89
CA HIS A 218 -10.04 -8.59 -15.02
C HIS A 218 -10.49 -7.12 -15.03
N SER A 219 -9.65 -6.21 -15.52
CA SER A 219 -9.87 -4.75 -15.46
C SER A 219 -11.18 -4.30 -16.11
N ALA A 220 -11.53 -4.86 -17.29
CA ALA A 220 -12.79 -4.54 -17.98
C ALA A 220 -14.03 -4.89 -17.15
N LEU A 221 -14.06 -6.09 -16.55
CA LEU A 221 -15.16 -6.52 -15.68
C LEU A 221 -15.26 -5.61 -14.44
N LEU A 222 -14.12 -5.27 -13.83
CA LEU A 222 -14.11 -4.40 -12.66
C LEU A 222 -14.59 -3.00 -12.99
N ALA A 223 -14.23 -2.46 -14.16
CA ALA A 223 -14.77 -1.20 -14.65
C ALA A 223 -16.29 -1.24 -14.80
N ASP A 224 -16.86 -2.34 -15.31
CA ASP A 224 -18.32 -2.52 -15.41
C ASP A 224 -19.01 -2.55 -14.04
N VAL A 225 -18.39 -3.22 -13.06
CA VAL A 225 -18.92 -3.25 -11.68
C VAL A 225 -18.86 -1.86 -11.05
N LEU A 226 -17.75 -1.14 -11.22
CA LEU A 226 -17.60 0.21 -10.67
C LEU A 226 -18.59 1.20 -11.27
N ARG A 227 -18.76 1.22 -12.61
CA ARG A 227 -19.77 2.05 -13.28
C ARG A 227 -21.20 1.74 -12.83
N SER A 228 -21.48 0.47 -12.55
CA SER A 228 -22.80 0.04 -12.06
C SER A 228 -23.08 0.42 -10.61
N ALA A 229 -22.04 0.74 -9.84
CA ALA A 229 -22.15 1.07 -8.41
C ALA A 229 -22.26 2.58 -8.16
N GLU A 230 -22.02 3.42 -9.16
CA GLU A 230 -22.20 4.86 -9.05
C GLU A 230 -23.69 5.20 -8.83
N PRO A 231 -24.01 6.02 -7.82
CA PRO A 231 -25.38 6.47 -7.60
C PRO A 231 -25.83 7.22 -8.85
N ARG A 232 -26.89 6.73 -9.51
CA ARG A 232 -27.52 7.47 -10.60
C ARG A 232 -28.12 8.73 -9.99
N THR A 233 -27.50 9.88 -10.25
CA THR A 233 -28.12 11.17 -9.97
C THR A 233 -29.41 11.24 -10.81
N PRO A 234 -30.57 11.47 -10.19
CA PRO A 234 -31.86 11.53 -10.89
C PRO A 234 -31.95 12.71 -11.85
#